data_AF-A0A523HEV0-F1
#
_entry.id   AF-A0A523HEV0-F1
#
_cell.length_a   1.000
_cell.length_b   1.000
_cell.length_c   1.000
_cell.angle_alpha   90.00
_cell.angle_beta   90.00
_cell.angle_gamma   90.00
#
_symmetry.space_group_name_H-M   'P 1'
#
loop_
_entity.id
_entity.type
_entity.pdbx_description
1 polymer ?
#
loop_
_entity_poly.entity_id
_entity_poly.type
_entity_poly.pdbx_seq_one_letter_code
_entity_poly.pdbx_strand_id
1 'polypeptide(L)'
;MLGHSHNPMQSIDYFSARITGGNIPSTLDYLKSVHEKYDAVTPFEYHFLDQQLENFYQADQRMIRLFGIATMLAVFSACLGLFGLAAFTAELVAIAVIVAAPLAYWAVNKWLEGFAYSISIDPGTFILAGLLAMAIAWLTVSFQAIRAAIANPVNSLRYE
;
A
#
# COMPACT_ATOMS: atom_id res chain seq x y z
N MET A 1 -3.68 -3.35 -37.83
CA MET A 1 -3.27 -2.06 -38.41
C MET A 1 -3.41 -1.00 -37.34
N LEU A 2 -2.31 -0.63 -36.67
CA LEU A 2 -2.24 0.51 -35.75
C LEU A 2 -0.93 1.22 -36.08
N GLY A 3 -0.97 2.10 -37.07
CA GLY A 3 0.13 2.97 -37.46
C GLY A 3 -0.05 4.33 -36.81
N HIS A 4 0.91 4.72 -35.97
CA HIS A 4 0.96 6.04 -35.35
C HIS A 4 1.49 7.03 -36.40
N SER A 5 0.58 7.68 -37.11
CA SER A 5 0.84 8.74 -38.09
C SER A 5 0.87 10.07 -37.35
N HIS A 6 2.06 10.67 -37.16
CA HIS A 6 2.33 12.11 -37.15
C HIS A 6 3.84 12.36 -36.92
N ASN A 7 4.63 12.41 -38.00
CA ASN A 7 5.95 13.05 -38.00
C ASN A 7 6.12 13.85 -39.31
N PRO A 8 6.27 15.19 -39.26
CA PRO A 8 6.08 16.05 -40.44
C PRO A 8 7.24 16.08 -41.46
N MET A 9 8.28 15.25 -41.32
CA MET A 9 9.48 15.33 -42.17
C MET A 9 9.79 14.09 -43.02
N GLN A 10 9.09 12.95 -42.85
CA GLN A 10 9.19 11.78 -43.74
C GLN A 10 8.07 10.79 -43.41
N SER A 11 7.30 10.33 -44.42
CA SER A 11 6.33 9.24 -44.24
C SER A 11 7.08 7.92 -44.16
N ILE A 12 7.52 7.55 -42.96
CA ILE A 12 8.09 6.22 -42.74
C ILE A 12 6.92 5.23 -42.74
N ASP A 13 6.72 4.54 -43.88
CA ASP A 13 5.69 3.52 -44.01
C ASP A 13 6.11 2.25 -43.27
N TYR A 14 5.50 2.03 -42.10
CA TYR A 14 5.72 0.82 -41.32
C TYR A 14 4.90 -0.35 -41.88
N PHE A 15 5.58 -1.30 -42.50
CA PHE A 15 4.96 -2.55 -42.95
C PHE A 15 5.18 -3.65 -41.90
N SER A 16 4.09 -4.22 -41.38
CA SER A 16 4.15 -5.42 -40.54
C SER A 16 3.77 -6.63 -41.38
N ALA A 17 4.68 -7.60 -41.48
CA ALA A 17 4.46 -8.85 -42.19
C ALA A 17 4.63 -10.01 -41.22
N ARG A 18 3.65 -10.92 -41.17
CA ARG A 18 3.74 -12.14 -40.37
C ARG A 18 4.46 -13.21 -41.20
N ILE A 19 5.64 -13.61 -40.77
CA ILE A 19 6.42 -14.67 -41.43
C ILE A 19 6.04 -16.02 -40.81
N THR A 20 5.69 -17.00 -41.65
CA THR A 20 5.41 -18.39 -41.23
C THR A 20 6.46 -19.29 -41.89
N GLY A 21 7.49 -19.71 -41.16
CA GLY A 21 8.51 -20.67 -41.63
C GLY A 21 9.96 -20.27 -41.34
N GLY A 22 10.82 -21.27 -41.13
CA GLY A 22 12.17 -21.17 -40.55
C GLY A 22 13.28 -20.53 -41.39
N ASN A 23 12.97 -19.83 -42.49
CA ASN A 23 13.97 -19.19 -43.36
C ASN A 23 13.84 -17.66 -43.38
N ILE A 24 13.84 -17.04 -42.19
CA ILE A 24 13.79 -15.60 -41.95
C ILE A 24 14.82 -14.79 -42.79
N PRO A 25 16.09 -15.22 -42.94
CA PRO A 25 17.08 -14.46 -43.72
C PRO A 25 16.69 -14.34 -45.19
N SER A 26 16.19 -15.42 -45.80
CA SER A 26 15.81 -15.44 -47.22
C SER A 26 14.60 -14.56 -47.53
N THR A 27 13.67 -14.41 -46.58
CA THR A 27 12.51 -13.52 -46.70
C THR A 27 12.93 -12.06 -46.58
N LEU A 28 13.89 -11.75 -45.69
CA LEU A 28 14.45 -10.40 -45.57
C LEU A 28 15.21 -10.00 -46.83
N ASP A 29 15.99 -10.89 -47.44
CA ASP A 29 16.70 -10.63 -48.70
C ASP A 29 15.72 -10.40 -49.86
N TYR A 30 14.63 -11.19 -49.94
CA TYR A 30 13.58 -10.98 -50.93
C TYR A 30 12.88 -9.62 -50.74
N LEU A 31 12.47 -9.30 -49.50
CA LEU A 31 11.83 -8.02 -49.19
C LEU A 31 12.76 -6.83 -49.47
N LYS A 32 14.05 -6.96 -49.15
CA LYS A 32 15.07 -5.95 -49.48
C LYS A 32 15.18 -5.74 -50.99
N SER A 33 15.22 -6.81 -51.79
CA SER A 33 15.31 -6.72 -53.25
C SER A 33 14.06 -6.10 -53.90
N VAL A 34 12.88 -6.35 -53.35
CA VAL A 34 11.63 -5.72 -53.79
C VAL A 34 11.65 -4.24 -53.40
N HIS A 35 12.09 -3.91 -52.19
CA HIS A 35 12.18 -2.51 -51.74
C HIS A 35 13.15 -1.71 -52.61
N GLU A 36 14.37 -2.24 -52.85
CA GLU A 36 15.43 -1.61 -53.67
C GLU A 36 15.01 -1.36 -55.12
N LYS A 37 14.05 -2.14 -55.65
CA LYS A 37 13.49 -1.96 -57.00
C LYS A 37 12.52 -0.78 -57.12
N TYR A 38 11.84 -0.41 -56.03
CA TYR A 38 10.80 0.62 -56.04
C TYR A 38 11.23 1.91 -55.33
N ASP A 39 12.17 1.83 -54.39
CA ASP A 39 12.74 3.00 -53.71
C ASP A 39 14.19 2.70 -53.26
N ALA A 40 15.14 3.49 -53.76
CA ALA A 40 16.58 3.30 -53.52
C ALA A 40 17.18 4.36 -52.59
N VAL A 41 16.35 5.29 -52.08
CA VAL A 41 16.84 6.44 -51.29
C VAL A 41 16.82 6.17 -49.79
N THR A 42 16.01 5.20 -49.32
CA THR A 42 15.88 4.89 -47.88
C THR A 42 16.50 3.53 -47.51
N PRO A 43 17.30 3.46 -46.42
CA PRO A 43 17.87 2.19 -45.97
C PRO A 43 16.77 1.30 -45.37
N PHE A 44 16.75 0.02 -45.75
CA PHE A 44 15.82 -0.97 -45.21
C PHE A 44 16.11 -1.23 -43.73
N GLU A 45 15.33 -0.60 -42.85
CA GLU A 45 15.33 -0.87 -41.41
C GLU A 45 14.31 -1.96 -41.07
N TYR A 46 14.74 -2.97 -40.33
CA TYR A 46 13.86 -4.00 -39.81
C TYR A 46 13.97 -4.05 -38.28
N HIS A 47 12.84 -4.25 -37.62
CA HIS A 47 12.80 -4.47 -36.18
C HIS A 47 11.99 -5.73 -35.89
N PHE A 48 12.63 -6.74 -35.31
CA PHE A 48 11.91 -7.90 -34.81
C PHE A 48 11.03 -7.49 -33.64
N LEU A 49 9.77 -7.90 -33.70
CA LEU A 49 8.82 -7.64 -32.63
C LEU A 49 9.24 -8.35 -31.34
N ASP A 50 9.79 -9.57 -31.43
CA ASP A 50 10.29 -10.33 -30.27
C ASP A 50 11.40 -9.60 -29.53
N GLN A 51 12.35 -8.98 -30.26
CA GLN A 51 13.44 -8.21 -29.67
C GLN A 51 12.92 -6.95 -28.95
N GLN A 52 11.91 -6.28 -29.52
CA GLN A 52 11.27 -5.13 -28.87
C GLN A 52 10.48 -5.55 -27.63
N LEU A 53 9.77 -6.67 -27.70
CA LEU A 53 9.06 -7.25 -26.57
C LEU A 53 10.05 -7.58 -25.44
N GLU A 54 11.16 -8.24 -25.76
CA GLU A 54 12.17 -8.62 -24.78
C GLU A 54 12.81 -7.41 -24.10
N ASN A 55 13.18 -6.39 -24.87
CA ASN A 55 13.70 -5.13 -24.32
C ASN A 55 12.66 -4.44 -23.42
N PHE A 56 11.38 -4.45 -23.82
CA PHE A 56 10.28 -3.91 -23.03
C PHE A 56 10.06 -4.72 -21.74
N TYR A 57 10.06 -6.05 -21.81
CA TYR A 57 9.97 -6.94 -20.65
C TYR A 57 11.11 -6.69 -19.65
N GLN A 58 12.34 -6.47 -20.12
CA GLN A 58 13.48 -6.16 -19.27
C GLN A 58 13.33 -4.80 -18.56
N ALA A 59 12.78 -3.79 -19.24
CA ALA A 59 12.49 -2.49 -18.63
C ALA A 59 11.37 -2.59 -17.59
N ASP A 60 10.31 -3.34 -17.89
CA ASP A 60 9.17 -3.57 -16.98
C ASP A 60 9.60 -4.31 -15.71
N GLN A 61 10.45 -5.35 -15.81
CA GLN A 61 10.97 -6.07 -14.65
C GLN A 61 11.85 -5.20 -13.74
N ARG A 62 12.67 -4.31 -14.30
CA ARG A 62 13.49 -3.37 -13.51
C ARG A 62 12.60 -2.38 -12.78
N MET A 63 11.57 -1.89 -13.45
CA MET A 63 10.57 -1.00 -12.86
C MET A 63 9.85 -1.70 -11.70
N ILE A 64 9.36 -2.93 -11.90
CA ILE A 64 8.72 -3.75 -10.85
C ILE A 64 9.66 -3.95 -9.66
N ARG A 65 10.95 -4.20 -9.88
CA ARG A 65 11.92 -4.39 -8.80
C ARG A 65 12.09 -3.14 -7.94
N LEU A 66 12.16 -1.96 -8.56
CA LEU A 66 12.30 -0.67 -7.87
C LEU A 66 11.03 -0.30 -7.09
N PHE A 67 9.86 -0.46 -7.70
CA PHE A 67 8.59 -0.21 -7.00
C PHE A 67 8.35 -1.23 -5.89
N GLY A 68 8.69 -2.50 -6.11
CA GLY A 68 8.52 -3.56 -5.10
C GLY A 68 9.28 -3.29 -3.81
N ILE A 69 10.57 -2.91 -3.91
CA ILE A 69 11.36 -2.57 -2.70
C ILE A 69 10.84 -1.30 -2.01
N ALA A 70 10.39 -0.30 -2.76
CA ALA A 70 9.86 0.95 -2.21
C ALA A 70 8.54 0.69 -1.45
N THR A 71 7.64 -0.10 -2.03
CA THR A 71 6.39 -0.52 -1.37
C THR A 71 6.68 -1.32 -0.10
N MET A 72 7.66 -2.22 -0.13
CA MET A 72 8.02 -3.02 1.05
C MET A 72 8.53 -2.13 2.20
N LEU A 73 9.40 -1.17 1.91
CA LEU A 73 9.89 -0.19 2.90
C LEU A 73 8.77 0.73 3.42
N ALA A 74 7.85 1.12 2.54
CA ALA A 74 6.70 1.96 2.90
C ALA A 74 5.75 1.22 3.84
N VAL A 75 5.40 -0.03 3.54
CA VAL A 75 4.56 -0.88 4.40
C VAL A 75 5.24 -1.10 5.75
N PHE A 76 6.54 -1.38 5.74
CA PHE A 76 7.30 -1.57 6.98
C PHE A 76 7.27 -0.31 7.87
N SER A 77 7.51 0.87 7.28
CA SER A 77 7.45 2.14 8.00
C SER A 77 6.04 2.44 8.52
N ALA A 78 5.00 2.13 7.74
CA ALA A 78 3.61 2.30 8.16
C ALA A 78 3.27 1.41 9.37
N CYS A 79 3.73 0.15 9.36
CA CYS A 79 3.54 -0.76 10.50
C CYS A 79 4.24 -0.26 11.76
N LEU A 80 5.46 0.29 11.65
CA LEU A 80 6.18 0.86 12.80
C LEU A 80 5.46 2.08 13.37
N GLY A 81 4.93 2.97 12.51
CA GLY A 81 4.15 4.13 12.95
C GLY A 81 2.89 3.73 13.71
N LEU A 82 2.10 2.81 13.15
CA LEU A 82 0.89 2.30 13.79
C LEU A 82 1.19 1.62 15.13
N PHE A 83 2.26 0.81 15.19
CA PHE A 83 2.69 0.16 16.42
C PHE A 83 3.09 1.17 17.50
N GLY A 84 3.81 2.23 17.14
CA GLY A 84 4.17 3.31 18.07
C GLY A 84 2.95 4.00 18.67
N LEU A 85 1.97 4.37 17.83
CA LEU A 85 0.71 4.95 18.28
C LEU A 85 -0.06 4.03 19.24
N ALA A 86 -0.14 2.74 18.93
CA ALA A 86 -0.79 1.75 19.79
C ALA A 86 -0.05 1.57 21.13
N ALA A 87 1.29 1.55 21.12
CA ALA A 87 2.09 1.42 22.33
C ALA A 87 1.94 2.64 23.26
N PHE A 88 2.01 3.87 22.73
CA PHE A 88 1.84 5.09 23.51
C PHE A 88 0.48 5.16 24.20
N THR A 89 -0.59 4.81 23.46
CA THR A 89 -1.95 4.80 24.03
C THR A 89 -2.10 3.76 25.14
N ALA A 90 -1.53 2.58 24.97
CA ALA A 90 -1.51 1.55 26.01
C ALA A 90 -0.75 1.99 27.27
N GLU A 91 0.40 2.64 27.11
CA GLU A 91 1.20 3.18 28.22
C GLU A 91 0.43 4.24 29.03
N LEU A 92 -0.20 5.19 28.34
CA LEU A 92 -1.04 6.23 28.96
C LEU A 92 -2.18 5.63 29.80
N VAL A 93 -2.88 4.62 29.27
CA VAL A 93 -3.98 3.94 29.98
C VAL A 93 -3.44 3.17 31.19
N ALA A 94 -2.30 2.50 31.07
CA ALA A 94 -1.68 1.76 32.18
C ALA A 94 -1.29 2.70 33.33
N ILE A 95 -0.66 3.84 33.03
CA ILE A 95 -0.31 4.86 34.03
C ILE A 95 -1.57 5.42 34.70
N ALA A 96 -2.61 5.72 33.91
CA ALA A 96 -3.88 6.23 34.43
C ALA A 96 -4.52 5.24 35.42
N VAL A 97 -4.51 3.93 35.14
CA VAL A 97 -5.06 2.90 36.04
C VAL A 97 -4.26 2.79 37.33
N ILE A 98 -2.92 2.83 37.25
CA ILE A 98 -2.05 2.77 38.43
C ILE A 98 -2.30 3.94 39.38
N VAL A 99 -2.52 5.15 38.85
CA VAL A 99 -2.79 6.35 39.66
C VAL A 99 -4.24 6.41 40.12
N ALA A 100 -5.20 5.99 39.29
CA ALA A 100 -6.62 6.02 39.61
C ALA A 100 -7.01 5.04 40.72
N ALA A 101 -6.39 3.85 40.78
CA ALA A 101 -6.71 2.83 41.78
C ALA A 101 -6.55 3.30 43.25
N PRO A 102 -5.40 3.88 43.69
CA PRO A 102 -5.25 4.37 45.05
C PRO A 102 -6.13 5.60 45.33
N LEU A 103 -6.32 6.47 44.33
CA LEU A 103 -7.18 7.65 44.47
C LEU A 103 -8.65 7.25 44.69
N ALA A 104 -9.12 6.25 43.94
CA ALA A 104 -10.48 5.73 44.07
C ALA A 104 -10.69 5.04 45.42
N TYR A 105 -9.71 4.25 45.89
CA TYR A 105 -9.75 3.64 47.22
C TYR A 105 -9.84 4.70 48.32
N TRP A 106 -9.04 5.75 48.23
CA TRP A 106 -9.07 6.85 49.19
C TRP A 106 -10.40 7.62 49.17
N ALA A 107 -10.91 7.96 47.99
CA ALA A 107 -12.15 8.72 47.83
C ALA A 107 -13.38 7.95 48.34
N VAL A 108 -13.47 6.65 48.03
CA VAL A 108 -14.58 5.79 48.46
C VAL A 108 -14.58 5.57 49.96
N ASN A 109 -13.42 5.29 50.57
CA ASN A 109 -13.33 5.10 52.02
C ASN A 109 -13.74 6.38 52.77
N LYS A 110 -13.27 7.54 52.30
CA LYS A 110 -13.63 8.84 52.88
C LYS A 110 -15.12 9.19 52.70
N TRP A 111 -15.75 8.70 51.64
CA TRP A 111 -17.19 8.87 51.40
C TRP A 111 -18.05 7.92 52.27
N LEU A 112 -17.57 6.70 52.51
CA LEU A 112 -18.27 5.69 53.30
C LEU A 112 -18.18 5.89 54.83
N GLU A 113 -17.22 6.69 55.33
CA GLU A 113 -17.09 7.02 56.75
C GLU A 113 -18.35 7.70 57.34
N GLY A 114 -19.16 8.37 56.50
CA GLY A 114 -20.40 9.04 56.92
C GLY A 114 -21.65 8.15 56.96
N PHE A 115 -21.58 6.90 56.52
CA PHE A 115 -22.75 6.01 56.40
C PHE A 115 -22.68 4.86 57.40
N ALA A 116 -23.74 4.66 58.19
CA ALA A 116 -23.83 3.63 59.24
C ALA A 116 -23.88 2.17 58.73
N TYR A 117 -23.99 1.97 57.41
CA TYR A 117 -23.89 0.66 56.76
C TYR A 117 -22.67 0.65 55.85
N SER A 118 -21.52 0.22 56.37
CA SER A 118 -20.28 0.08 55.62
C SER A 118 -20.13 -1.35 55.10
N ILE A 119 -20.06 -1.48 53.78
CA ILE A 119 -19.60 -2.72 53.14
C ILE A 119 -18.10 -2.79 53.33
N SER A 120 -17.60 -3.84 53.98
CA SER A 120 -16.16 -4.10 54.11
C SER A 120 -15.57 -4.22 52.70
N ILE A 121 -14.84 -3.20 52.27
CA ILE A 121 -14.21 -3.18 50.96
C ILE A 121 -13.05 -4.16 50.98
N ASP A 122 -13.28 -5.33 50.40
CA ASP A 122 -12.20 -6.25 50.08
C ASP A 122 -11.45 -5.70 48.84
N PRO A 123 -10.10 -5.69 48.84
CA PRO A 123 -9.30 -5.31 47.67
C PRO A 123 -9.71 -6.05 46.38
N GLY A 124 -10.30 -7.25 46.49
CA GLY A 124 -10.83 -8.01 45.37
C GLY A 124 -11.93 -7.29 44.58
N THR A 125 -12.73 -6.43 45.22
CA THR A 125 -13.79 -5.65 44.53
C THR A 125 -13.21 -4.63 43.56
N PHE A 126 -12.07 -4.02 43.90
CA PHE A 126 -11.35 -3.09 43.02
C PHE A 126 -10.69 -3.82 41.84
N ILE A 127 -10.14 -5.02 42.08
CA ILE A 127 -9.59 -5.86 41.00
C ILE A 127 -10.70 -6.28 40.02
N LEU A 128 -11.86 -6.68 40.52
CA LEU A 128 -13.00 -7.07 39.69
C LEU A 128 -13.51 -5.89 38.84
N ALA A 129 -13.68 -4.72 39.45
CA ALA A 129 -14.08 -3.50 38.75
C ALA A 129 -13.01 -3.04 37.73
N GLY A 130 -11.73 -3.17 38.08
CA GLY A 130 -10.60 -2.87 37.19
C GLY A 130 -10.54 -3.79 35.97
N LEU A 131 -10.77 -5.10 36.16
CA LEU A 131 -10.88 -6.06 35.04
C LEU A 131 -12.06 -5.74 34.12
N LEU A 132 -13.21 -5.38 34.70
CA LEU A 132 -14.39 -4.96 33.94
C LEU A 132 -14.11 -3.69 33.13
N ALA A 133 -13.46 -2.69 33.74
CA ALA A 133 -13.05 -1.46 33.06
C ALA A 133 -12.03 -1.75 31.93
N MET A 134 -11.07 -2.65 32.15
CA MET A 134 -10.08 -3.06 31.16
C MET A 134 -10.74 -3.75 29.96
N ALA A 135 -11.72 -4.62 30.21
CA ALA A 135 -12.49 -5.27 29.15
C ALA A 135 -13.24 -4.24 28.28
N ILE A 136 -13.85 -3.23 28.91
CA ILE A 136 -14.55 -2.13 28.21
C ILE A 136 -13.55 -1.26 27.42
N ALA A 137 -12.39 -0.98 27.99
CA ALA A 137 -11.33 -0.23 27.31
C ALA A 137 -10.83 -0.98 26.07
N TRP A 138 -10.62 -2.30 26.16
CA TRP A 138 -10.25 -3.13 25.01
C TRP A 138 -11.32 -3.15 23.92
N LEU A 139 -12.60 -3.26 24.32
CA LEU A 139 -13.72 -3.13 23.40
C LEU A 139 -13.73 -1.76 22.69
N THR A 140 -13.38 -0.69 23.43
CA THR A 140 -13.35 0.67 22.90
C THR A 140 -12.20 0.89 21.92
N VAL A 141 -10.99 0.42 22.26
CA VAL A 141 -9.81 0.49 21.36
C VAL A 141 -10.06 -0.35 20.11
N SER A 142 -10.68 -1.52 20.25
CA SER A 142 -11.12 -2.36 19.12
C SER A 142 -12.04 -1.58 18.18
N PHE A 143 -13.01 -0.84 18.73
CA PHE A 143 -13.91 0.01 17.96
C PHE A 143 -13.20 1.18 17.26
N GLN A 144 -12.18 1.79 17.91
CA GLN A 144 -11.40 2.87 17.32
C GLN A 144 -10.47 2.39 16.19
N ALA A 145 -9.85 1.22 16.33
CA ALA A 145 -9.02 0.62 15.27
C ALA A 145 -9.85 0.32 14.01
N ILE A 146 -11.07 -0.19 14.20
CA ILE A 146 -12.02 -0.42 13.10
C ILE A 146 -12.42 0.92 12.46
N ARG A 147 -12.72 1.96 13.25
CA ARG A 147 -13.05 3.29 12.69
C ARG A 147 -11.89 3.93 11.92
N ALA A 148 -10.66 3.79 12.38
CA ALA A 148 -9.47 4.30 11.69
C ALA A 148 -9.23 3.58 10.35
N ALA A 149 -9.51 2.28 10.28
CA ALA A 149 -9.40 1.50 9.04
C ALA A 149 -10.49 1.83 8.01
N ILE A 150 -11.68 2.30 8.45
CA ILE A 150 -12.81 2.67 7.57
C ILE A 150 -12.81 4.17 7.26
N ALA A 151 -11.83 4.95 7.74
CA ALA A 151 -11.70 6.36 7.41
C ALA A 151 -11.44 6.54 5.91
N ASN A 152 -12.51 6.82 5.18
CA ASN A 152 -12.55 6.89 3.73
C ASN A 152 -11.69 8.07 3.23
N PRO A 153 -10.62 7.86 2.43
CA PRO A 153 -9.63 8.88 2.07
C PRO A 153 -10.18 10.02 1.20
N VAL A 154 -11.43 9.94 0.76
CA VAL A 154 -12.06 10.92 -0.15
C VAL A 154 -12.52 12.20 0.55
N ASN A 155 -12.66 12.23 1.88
CA ASN A 155 -13.16 13.40 2.60
C ASN A 155 -12.09 14.47 2.90
N SER A 156 -10.80 14.13 2.87
CA SER A 156 -9.71 15.11 3.01
C SER A 156 -9.51 15.95 1.74
N LEU A 157 -9.97 15.46 0.59
CA LEU A 157 -9.89 16.18 -0.70
C LEU A 157 -10.98 17.24 -0.90
N ARG A 158 -11.88 17.44 0.07
CA ARG A 158 -12.99 18.42 -0.01
C ARG A 158 -12.82 19.60 0.95
N TYR A 159 -11.76 19.59 1.76
CA TYR A 159 -11.40 20.68 2.67
C TYR A 159 -10.17 21.48 2.22
N GLU A 160 -9.67 21.16 1.03
CA GLU A 160 -8.77 22.00 0.22
C GLU A 160 -9.44 22.26 -1.13
#